data_AF-A0A9W9R8N8-F1
#
_entry.id   AF-A0A9W9R8N8-F1
#
_cell.length_a   1.000
_cell.length_b   1.000
_cell.length_c   1.000
_cell.angle_alpha   90.00
_cell.angle_beta   90.00
_cell.angle_gamma   90.00
#
_symmetry.space_group_name_H-M   'P 1'
#
loop_
_entity.id
_entity.type
_entity.pdbx_description
1 polymer ?
#
loop_
_entity_poly.entity_id
_entity_poly.type
_entity_poly.pdbx_seq_one_letter_code
_entity_poly.pdbx_strand_id
1 'polypeptide(L)'
;MLKYFFTKQPETLPLLWSFSNYLSNTVDRPIDFLVKGRKVRFIEELLEFLEPRLKRINYPEAFRNGIAETPELNAFSCELSKYRSSMSRFASPCMAERLKSVGVDLCTFEDVYHGAIFNGRDFLDYLHQNSRVSKTYAHWFNGKAPFEFAVEENCLESVRWLKCHRGDHIGPGNWAALLNKIASRLTEEGETMLQELISVDEGVIIGHFESARLVRAVVRGLVPFVQAEERKRDAGILTEDDLLAWKHTQEDRAIRKCALVLRVSWRALAIGSHPISEDIVRPSTELTTDLAIAVQKFNKASDTAHIARLQRLASAIKCLFL
;
A
#
# COMPACT_ATOMS: atom_id res chain seq x y z
N MET A 1 15.29 7.73 29.89
CA MET A 1 16.72 7.88 29.54
C MET A 1 16.93 8.89 28.41
N LEU A 2 16.41 8.68 27.19
CA LEU A 2 16.52 9.65 26.07
C LEU A 2 15.95 11.05 26.41
N LYS A 3 14.76 11.13 27.03
CA LYS A 3 14.13 12.40 27.47
C LYS A 3 14.99 13.23 28.46
N TYR A 4 15.94 12.59 29.14
CA TYR A 4 16.86 13.22 30.09
C TYR A 4 18.09 13.82 29.38
N PHE A 5 18.59 13.16 28.33
CA PHE A 5 19.69 13.67 27.51
C PHE A 5 19.30 14.94 26.72
N PHE A 6 18.09 14.96 26.16
CA PHE A 6 17.63 16.06 25.30
C PHE A 6 17.28 17.37 26.04
N THR A 7 16.93 17.30 27.32
CA THR A 7 16.49 18.49 28.07
C THR A 7 17.60 19.16 28.88
N LYS A 8 18.72 18.47 29.11
CA LYS A 8 19.74 18.93 30.07
C LYS A 8 21.16 19.03 29.49
N GLN A 9 21.51 18.32 28.40
CA GLN A 9 22.88 18.31 27.86
C GLN A 9 22.94 18.19 26.32
N PRO A 10 22.54 19.22 25.56
CA PRO A 10 22.56 19.21 24.08
C PRO A 10 23.98 19.04 23.49
N GLU A 11 25.02 19.31 24.27
CA GLU A 11 26.42 19.15 23.88
C GLU A 11 26.89 17.68 23.80
N THR A 12 26.08 16.75 24.31
CA THR A 12 26.39 15.29 24.33
C THR A 12 25.80 14.50 23.16
N LEU A 13 25.14 15.16 22.21
CA LEU A 13 24.67 14.54 20.96
C LEU A 13 25.79 13.90 20.11
N PRO A 14 26.99 14.51 19.97
CA PRO A 14 28.14 13.85 19.35
C PRO A 14 28.58 12.60 20.09
N LEU A 15 28.41 12.56 21.43
CA LEU A 15 28.71 11.39 22.25
C LEU A 15 27.71 10.25 22.00
N LEU A 16 26.41 10.54 21.85
CA LEU A 16 25.41 9.55 21.43
C LEU A 16 25.67 9.00 20.01
N TRP A 17 26.16 9.84 19.10
CA TRP A 17 26.59 9.42 17.76
C TRP A 17 27.83 8.51 17.82
N SER A 18 28.84 8.89 18.60
CA SER A 18 30.01 8.02 18.83
C SER A 18 29.68 6.71 19.56
N PHE A 19 28.66 6.72 20.45
CA PHE A 19 28.17 5.51 21.12
C PHE A 19 27.36 4.61 20.16
N SER A 20 26.63 5.19 19.19
CA SER A 20 25.88 4.41 18.20
C SER A 20 26.78 3.62 17.24
N ASN A 21 28.02 4.07 17.01
CA ASN A 21 29.03 3.34 16.26
C ASN A 21 29.67 2.17 17.05
N TYR A 22 29.47 2.10 18.37
CA TYR A 22 30.01 1.05 19.25
C TYR A 22 28.99 -0.04 19.62
N LEU A 23 27.72 0.14 19.25
CA LEU A 23 26.68 -0.84 19.54
C LEU A 23 26.59 -1.87 18.40
N SER A 24 26.84 -3.12 18.77
CA SER A 24 26.67 -4.35 17.98
C SER A 24 25.44 -4.30 17.04
N ASN A 25 25.51 -4.98 15.89
CA ASN A 25 24.39 -5.24 14.97
C ASN A 25 23.15 -5.88 15.64
N THR A 26 23.24 -6.29 16.91
CA THR A 26 22.18 -6.90 17.71
C THR A 26 21.42 -5.91 18.60
N VAL A 27 21.87 -4.66 18.74
CA VAL A 27 21.18 -3.63 19.53
C VAL A 27 20.52 -2.66 18.55
N ASP A 28 19.18 -2.59 18.55
CA ASP A 28 18.40 -1.62 17.77
C ASP A 28 19.01 -0.22 17.99
N ARG A 29 19.48 0.41 16.91
CA ARG A 29 20.14 1.72 16.98
C ARG A 29 19.09 2.75 17.41
N PRO A 30 19.46 3.85 18.08
CA PRO A 30 18.51 4.90 18.45
C PRO A 30 17.66 5.36 17.25
N ILE A 31 18.27 5.49 16.08
CA ILE A 31 17.59 5.82 14.83
C ILE A 31 16.61 4.74 14.34
N ASP A 32 16.83 3.45 14.63
CA ASP A 32 15.90 2.36 14.31
C ASP A 32 14.61 2.45 15.12
N PHE A 33 14.69 2.76 16.41
CA PHE A 33 13.51 3.02 17.24
C PHE A 33 12.76 4.30 16.84
N LEU A 34 13.48 5.28 16.28
CA LEU A 34 12.94 6.61 15.96
C LEU A 34 12.26 6.64 14.58
N VAL A 35 12.83 5.93 13.60
CA VAL A 35 12.21 5.63 12.29
C VAL A 35 10.93 4.81 12.45
N LYS A 36 10.92 3.82 13.34
CA LYS A 36 9.72 3.02 13.66
C LYS A 36 8.60 3.87 14.31
N GLY A 37 8.93 5.04 14.88
CA GLY A 37 8.01 5.87 15.68
C GLY A 37 7.25 6.99 14.96
N ARG A 38 7.40 7.16 13.63
CA ARG A 38 6.73 8.22 12.82
C ARG A 38 6.97 9.66 13.31
N LYS A 39 8.19 10.04 13.68
CA LYS A 39 8.48 11.39 14.23
C LYS A 39 9.18 12.31 13.22
N VAL A 40 8.41 12.89 12.28
CA VAL A 40 8.87 13.94 11.33
C VAL A 40 9.58 15.08 12.06
N ARG A 41 9.02 15.53 13.20
CA ARG A 41 9.59 16.57 14.07
C ARG A 41 11.04 16.31 14.50
N PHE A 42 11.44 15.05 14.68
CA PHE A 42 12.81 14.76 15.09
C PHE A 42 13.81 14.91 13.94
N ILE A 43 13.42 14.58 12.70
CA ILE A 43 14.27 14.85 11.53
C ILE A 43 14.42 16.36 11.36
N GLU A 44 13.36 17.13 11.60
CA GLU A 44 13.40 18.60 11.63
C GLU A 44 14.35 19.13 12.72
N GLU A 45 14.21 18.65 13.97
CA GLU A 45 15.06 19.03 15.11
C GLU A 45 16.53 18.62 14.90
N LEU A 46 16.78 17.44 14.32
CA LEU A 46 18.11 16.97 13.98
C LEU A 46 18.74 17.87 12.91
N LEU A 47 17.99 18.22 11.87
CA LEU A 47 18.45 19.17 10.85
C LEU A 47 18.67 20.56 11.43
N GLU A 48 17.79 21.08 12.29
CA GLU A 48 17.96 22.37 12.96
C GLU A 48 19.23 22.42 13.83
N PHE A 49 19.55 21.31 14.52
CA PHE A 49 20.76 21.21 15.31
C PHE A 49 22.03 21.13 14.46
N LEU A 50 21.97 20.43 13.32
CA LEU A 50 23.15 20.11 12.50
C LEU A 50 23.44 21.13 11.41
N GLU A 51 22.42 21.72 10.79
CA GLU A 51 22.52 22.65 9.66
C GLU A 51 23.45 23.86 9.97
N PRO A 52 23.41 24.51 11.16
CA PRO A 52 24.37 25.57 11.49
C PRO A 52 25.81 25.07 11.69
N ARG A 53 25.99 23.82 12.15
CA ARG A 53 27.31 23.20 12.39
C ARG A 53 27.96 22.75 11.10
N LEU A 54 27.17 22.28 10.15
CA LEU A 54 27.61 21.89 8.80
C LEU A 54 27.87 23.12 7.93
N LYS A 55 27.05 24.18 8.03
CA LYS A 55 27.32 25.47 7.35
C LYS A 55 28.56 26.21 7.86
N ARG A 56 29.02 25.93 9.09
CA ARG A 56 30.30 26.42 9.62
C ARG A 56 31.51 25.81 8.93
N ILE A 57 31.36 24.63 8.32
CA ILE A 57 32.36 24.05 7.45
C ILE A 57 32.22 24.80 6.13
N ASN A 58 33.12 25.75 5.87
CA ASN A 58 33.04 26.64 4.71
C ASN A 58 33.32 25.84 3.42
N TYR A 59 32.28 25.17 2.91
CA TYR A 59 32.34 24.25 1.77
C TYR A 59 33.00 24.87 0.52
N PRO A 60 32.76 26.16 0.16
CA PRO A 60 33.44 26.80 -0.96
C PRO A 60 34.95 26.99 -0.75
N GLU A 61 35.39 27.19 0.50
CA GLU A 61 36.79 27.43 0.84
C GLU A 61 37.57 26.11 1.01
N ALA A 62 36.94 25.08 1.59
CA ALA A 62 37.48 23.72 1.65
C ALA A 62 37.64 23.10 0.24
N PHE A 63 36.65 23.27 -0.63
CA PHE A 63 36.70 22.79 -2.02
C PHE A 63 37.75 23.52 -2.85
N ARG A 64 37.88 24.86 -2.71
CA ARG A 64 38.96 25.64 -3.38
C ARG A 64 40.36 25.23 -2.92
N ASN A 65 40.49 24.77 -1.68
CA ASN A 65 41.77 24.39 -1.09
C ASN A 65 42.11 22.89 -1.27
N GLY A 66 41.30 22.13 -2.03
CA GLY A 66 41.53 20.69 -2.23
C GLY A 66 41.39 19.85 -0.97
N ILE A 67 40.80 20.42 0.09
CA ILE A 67 40.46 19.69 1.30
C ILE A 67 39.20 18.91 0.96
N ALA A 68 39.37 17.62 0.66
CA ALA A 68 38.26 16.69 0.47
C ALA A 68 37.24 16.88 1.61
N GLU A 69 35.95 16.84 1.27
CA GLU A 69 34.82 16.87 2.20
C GLU A 69 35.22 16.29 3.55
N THR A 70 35.09 17.09 4.61
CA THR A 70 35.69 16.73 5.91
C THR A 70 35.23 15.32 6.31
N PRO A 71 36.10 14.48 6.89
CA PRO A 71 35.77 13.09 7.25
C PRO A 71 34.45 12.95 8.01
N GLU A 72 34.08 13.98 8.78
CA GLU A 72 32.83 14.06 9.53
C GLU A 72 31.59 14.25 8.64
N LEU A 73 31.66 15.08 7.59
CA LEU A 73 30.56 15.26 6.62
C LEU A 73 30.35 13.97 5.82
N ASN A 74 31.44 13.34 5.39
CA ASN A 74 31.41 12.07 4.67
C ASN A 74 30.91 10.91 5.53
N ALA A 75 31.38 10.81 6.79
CA ALA A 75 30.87 9.82 7.73
C ALA A 75 29.40 10.03 8.05
N PHE A 76 28.96 11.30 8.15
CA PHE A 76 27.57 11.66 8.41
C PHE A 76 26.65 11.36 7.23
N SER A 77 27.01 11.81 6.02
CA SER A 77 26.25 11.50 4.80
C SER A 77 26.18 9.99 4.58
N CYS A 78 27.29 9.27 4.80
CA CYS A 78 27.33 7.81 4.76
C CYS A 78 26.37 7.16 5.78
N GLU A 79 26.34 7.62 7.04
CA GLU A 79 25.44 7.06 8.05
C GLU A 79 23.97 7.39 7.77
N LEU A 80 23.64 8.63 7.38
CA LEU A 80 22.28 8.99 7.00
C LEU A 80 21.80 8.23 5.77
N SER A 81 22.68 7.97 4.80
CA SER A 81 22.34 7.19 3.61
C SER A 81 21.82 5.78 3.94
N LYS A 82 22.19 5.21 5.10
CA LYS A 82 21.68 3.90 5.57
C LYS A 82 20.19 3.94 5.91
N TYR A 83 19.64 5.11 6.22
CA TYR A 83 18.23 5.30 6.58
C TYR A 83 17.43 5.96 5.46
N ARG A 84 17.96 6.01 4.23
CA ARG A 84 17.36 6.69 3.08
C ARG A 84 15.93 6.28 2.76
N SER A 85 15.61 4.97 2.77
CA SER A 85 14.27 4.47 2.46
C SER A 85 13.27 4.88 3.54
N SER A 86 13.75 4.90 4.79
CA SER A 86 13.00 5.37 5.96
C SER A 86 12.80 6.88 5.97
N MET A 87 13.80 7.67 5.58
CA MET A 87 13.65 9.13 5.43
C MET A 87 12.70 9.46 4.30
N SER A 88 12.80 8.76 3.17
CA SER A 88 11.90 8.93 2.02
C SER A 88 10.46 8.57 2.35
N ARG A 89 10.20 7.79 3.40
CA ARG A 89 8.86 7.47 3.91
C ARG A 89 8.19 8.59 4.71
N PHE A 90 8.95 9.57 5.17
CA PHE A 90 8.46 10.63 6.05
C PHE A 90 8.86 12.05 5.61
N ALA A 91 9.49 12.18 4.45
CA ALA A 91 9.99 13.44 3.95
C ALA A 91 8.89 14.26 3.26
N SER A 92 8.89 15.56 3.56
CA SER A 92 8.23 16.57 2.73
C SER A 92 9.23 17.11 1.68
N PRO A 93 8.75 17.81 0.63
CA PRO A 93 9.64 18.48 -0.32
C PRO A 93 10.63 19.44 0.38
N CYS A 94 10.16 20.21 1.36
CA CYS A 94 11.01 21.09 2.17
C CYS A 94 12.08 20.30 2.94
N MET A 95 11.70 19.16 3.55
CA MET A 95 12.64 18.28 4.24
C MET A 95 13.71 17.74 3.29
N ALA A 96 13.33 17.34 2.08
CA ALA A 96 14.26 16.82 1.09
C ALA A 96 15.28 17.87 0.65
N GLU A 97 14.86 19.13 0.44
CA GLU A 97 15.79 20.23 0.14
C GLU A 97 16.75 20.52 1.31
N ARG A 98 16.25 20.48 2.55
CA ARG A 98 17.11 20.63 3.73
C ARG A 98 18.13 19.49 3.84
N LEU A 99 17.71 18.24 3.61
CA LEU A 99 18.59 17.07 3.60
C LEU A 99 19.64 17.18 2.48
N LYS A 100 19.25 17.66 1.31
CA LYS A 100 20.15 17.90 0.18
C LYS A 100 21.23 18.92 0.52
N SER A 101 20.89 19.98 1.26
CA SER A 101 21.87 20.98 1.70
C SER A 101 22.96 20.44 2.64
N VAL A 102 22.71 19.30 3.29
CA VAL A 102 23.65 18.59 4.17
C VAL A 102 24.24 17.33 3.53
N GLY A 103 24.16 17.21 2.20
CA GLY A 103 24.79 16.14 1.42
C GLY A 103 23.98 14.84 1.31
N VAL A 104 22.67 14.87 1.62
CA VAL A 104 21.77 13.71 1.47
C VAL A 104 20.69 14.01 0.44
N ASP A 105 20.90 13.57 -0.80
CA ASP A 105 19.95 13.77 -1.88
C ASP A 105 18.99 12.57 -2.00
N LEU A 106 17.79 12.72 -1.43
CA LEU A 106 16.72 11.71 -1.54
C LEU A 106 16.35 11.38 -3.00
N CYS A 107 16.56 12.32 -3.93
CA CYS A 107 16.17 12.18 -5.33
C CYS A 107 17.09 11.25 -6.15
N THR A 108 18.16 10.71 -5.55
CA THR A 108 19.14 9.88 -6.24
C THR A 108 18.94 8.38 -6.02
N PHE A 109 18.06 7.98 -5.10
CA PHE A 109 17.92 6.59 -4.68
C PHE A 109 16.95 5.80 -5.54
N GLU A 110 17.35 4.61 -6.00
CA GLU A 110 16.53 3.76 -6.87
C GLU A 110 15.17 3.39 -6.24
N ASP A 111 15.13 3.20 -4.93
CA ASP A 111 13.93 2.82 -4.16
C ASP A 111 13.15 4.03 -3.61
N VAL A 112 13.48 5.26 -4.03
CA VAL A 112 12.87 6.47 -3.48
C VAL A 112 11.35 6.48 -3.65
N TYR A 113 10.84 5.96 -4.78
CA TYR A 113 9.40 5.89 -5.04
C TYR A 113 8.69 4.91 -4.10
N HIS A 114 9.34 3.84 -3.61
CA HIS A 114 8.74 2.92 -2.60
C HIS A 114 8.63 3.57 -1.22
N GLY A 115 9.53 4.47 -0.87
CA GLY A 115 9.38 5.29 0.34
C GLY A 115 8.32 6.37 0.15
N ALA A 116 8.32 7.03 -1.00
CA ALA A 116 7.52 8.21 -1.25
C ALA A 116 6.00 7.97 -1.27
N ILE A 117 5.54 6.75 -1.59
CA ILE A 117 4.12 6.40 -1.61
C ILE A 117 3.39 6.70 -0.29
N PHE A 118 4.10 6.85 0.83
CA PHE A 118 3.51 7.16 2.12
C PHE A 118 3.34 8.67 2.40
N ASN A 119 3.93 9.55 1.60
CA ASN A 119 3.89 11.01 1.81
C ASN A 119 2.84 11.73 0.93
N GLY A 120 2.10 10.99 0.10
CA GLY A 120 1.07 11.54 -0.78
C GLY A 120 1.64 12.25 -2.01
N ARG A 121 0.78 13.01 -2.69
CA ARG A 121 1.06 13.57 -4.02
C ARG A 121 2.20 14.57 -4.06
N ASP A 122 2.26 15.51 -3.11
CA ASP A 122 3.22 16.62 -3.17
C ASP A 122 4.67 16.15 -3.20
N PHE A 123 4.99 15.11 -2.42
CA PHE A 123 6.33 14.55 -2.39
C PHE A 123 6.62 13.69 -3.63
N LEU A 124 5.63 12.98 -4.16
CA LEU A 124 5.76 12.24 -5.41
C LEU A 124 6.00 13.20 -6.60
N ASP A 125 5.29 14.33 -6.65
CA ASP A 125 5.47 15.38 -7.65
C ASP A 125 6.88 16.00 -7.54
N TYR A 126 7.33 16.30 -6.31
CA TYR A 126 8.69 16.78 -6.05
C TYR A 126 9.75 15.81 -6.58
N LEU A 127 9.64 14.52 -6.27
CA LEU A 127 10.57 13.50 -6.76
C LEU A 127 10.50 13.36 -8.27
N HIS A 128 9.31 13.37 -8.86
CA HIS A 128 9.15 13.26 -10.31
C HIS A 128 9.84 14.40 -11.07
N GLN A 129 9.89 15.60 -10.48
CA GLN A 129 10.52 16.77 -11.08
C GLN A 129 12.04 16.81 -10.84
N ASN A 130 12.52 16.35 -9.68
CA ASN A 130 13.90 16.55 -9.23
C ASN A 130 14.77 15.29 -9.31
N SER A 131 14.17 14.10 -9.43
CA SER A 131 14.88 12.83 -9.45
C SER A 131 15.48 12.50 -10.81
N ARG A 132 16.68 11.93 -10.75
CA ARG A 132 17.36 11.29 -11.91
C ARG A 132 16.99 9.81 -12.05
N VAL A 133 16.24 9.26 -11.10
CA VAL A 133 15.81 7.86 -11.08
C VAL A 133 14.84 7.63 -12.23
N SER A 134 14.95 6.46 -12.87
CA SER A 134 14.10 6.13 -14.02
C SER A 134 12.61 6.27 -13.69
N LYS A 135 11.89 6.99 -14.56
CA LYS A 135 10.44 7.20 -14.53
C LYS A 135 9.67 6.03 -15.15
N THR A 136 10.33 4.90 -15.39
CA THR A 136 9.63 3.65 -15.75
C THR A 136 9.01 2.98 -14.54
N TYR A 137 9.36 3.42 -13.32
CA TYR A 137 8.86 2.89 -12.05
C TYR A 137 9.05 1.37 -11.88
N ALA A 138 9.85 0.75 -12.75
CA ALA A 138 10.19 -0.67 -12.71
C ALA A 138 11.36 -0.96 -11.76
N HIS A 139 11.46 -0.19 -10.67
CA HIS A 139 12.45 -0.41 -9.63
C HIS A 139 11.89 -1.45 -8.67
N TRP A 140 12.71 -2.44 -8.34
CA TRP A 140 12.28 -3.57 -7.52
C TRP A 140 12.85 -3.40 -6.13
N PHE A 141 11.98 -3.12 -5.16
CA PHE A 141 12.31 -3.22 -3.74
C PHE A 141 11.53 -4.39 -3.16
N ASN A 142 12.23 -5.35 -2.53
CA ASN A 142 11.65 -6.60 -2.06
C ASN A 142 10.82 -7.35 -3.12
N GLY A 143 11.26 -7.29 -4.39
CA GLY A 143 10.58 -7.98 -5.48
C GLY A 143 9.24 -7.35 -5.90
N LYS A 144 8.99 -6.08 -5.59
CA LYS A 144 7.76 -5.37 -5.97
C LYS A 144 8.04 -4.00 -6.59
N ALA A 145 7.20 -3.59 -7.54
CA ALA A 145 7.17 -2.22 -8.03
C ALA A 145 6.54 -1.26 -6.99
N PRO A 146 6.82 0.06 -7.06
CA PRO A 146 6.19 1.05 -6.19
C PRO A 146 4.65 1.00 -6.23
N PHE A 147 4.08 0.69 -7.40
CA PHE A 147 2.63 0.55 -7.58
C PHE A 147 2.05 -0.62 -6.80
N GLU A 148 2.65 -1.81 -6.90
CA GLU A 148 2.24 -2.97 -6.11
C GLU A 148 2.30 -2.66 -4.62
N PHE A 149 3.38 -1.99 -4.19
CA PHE A 149 3.58 -1.61 -2.81
C PHE A 149 2.52 -0.60 -2.32
N ALA A 150 2.21 0.42 -3.13
CA ALA A 150 1.17 1.42 -2.81
C ALA A 150 -0.22 0.80 -2.67
N VAL A 151 -0.56 -0.15 -3.53
CA VAL A 151 -1.85 -0.87 -3.48
C VAL A 151 -1.92 -1.75 -2.23
N GLU A 152 -0.86 -2.49 -1.93
CA GLU A 152 -0.81 -3.35 -0.75
C GLU A 152 -0.89 -2.56 0.55
N GLU A 153 -0.22 -1.42 0.63
CA GLU A 153 -0.21 -0.51 1.78
C GLU A 153 -1.44 0.41 1.83
N ASN A 154 -2.37 0.27 0.87
CA ASN A 154 -3.62 1.01 0.80
C ASN A 154 -3.43 2.55 0.68
N CYS A 155 -2.37 2.97 -0.02
CA CYS A 155 -2.06 4.38 -0.29
C CYS A 155 -2.80 4.87 -1.55
N LEU A 156 -4.13 5.05 -1.47
CA LEU A 156 -4.99 5.36 -2.63
C LEU A 156 -4.54 6.58 -3.45
N GLU A 157 -4.13 7.66 -2.80
CA GLU A 157 -3.65 8.86 -3.49
C GLU A 157 -2.41 8.57 -4.34
N SER A 158 -1.46 7.82 -3.78
CA SER A 158 -0.24 7.40 -4.46
C SER A 158 -0.51 6.41 -5.59
N VAL A 159 -1.51 5.53 -5.45
CA VAL A 159 -1.97 4.63 -6.52
C VAL A 159 -2.50 5.44 -7.70
N ARG A 160 -3.37 6.42 -7.46
CA ARG A 160 -3.89 7.33 -8.49
C ARG A 160 -2.76 8.09 -9.18
N TRP A 161 -1.85 8.64 -8.38
CA TRP A 161 -0.69 9.36 -8.90
C TRP A 161 0.17 8.48 -9.81
N LEU A 162 0.45 7.24 -9.40
CA LEU A 162 1.22 6.28 -10.18
C LEU A 162 0.51 5.91 -11.48
N LYS A 163 -0.82 5.68 -11.47
CA LYS A 163 -1.61 5.46 -12.70
C LYS A 163 -1.47 6.64 -13.67
N CYS A 164 -1.64 7.88 -13.18
CA CYS A 164 -1.50 9.09 -14.00
C CYS A 164 -0.11 9.21 -14.67
N HIS A 165 0.92 8.64 -14.05
CA HIS A 165 2.29 8.67 -14.56
C HIS A 165 2.73 7.33 -15.17
N ARG A 166 1.80 6.43 -15.52
CA ARG A 166 2.08 5.12 -16.15
C ARG A 166 2.98 4.19 -15.30
N GLY A 167 2.95 4.34 -13.98
CA GLY A 167 3.69 3.51 -13.02
C GLY A 167 3.03 2.17 -12.69
N ASP A 168 1.89 1.87 -13.30
CA ASP A 168 1.05 0.68 -13.08
C ASP A 168 1.39 -0.52 -13.99
N HIS A 169 2.46 -0.43 -14.78
CA HIS A 169 2.92 -1.48 -15.70
C HIS A 169 3.61 -2.65 -14.97
N ILE A 170 2.86 -3.42 -14.18
CA ILE A 170 3.39 -4.49 -13.31
C ILE A 170 3.28 -5.90 -13.92
N GLY A 171 2.76 -6.01 -15.15
CA GLY A 171 2.57 -7.28 -15.85
C GLY A 171 1.29 -8.04 -15.45
N PRO A 172 0.73 -8.88 -16.33
CA PRO A 172 -0.60 -9.48 -16.15
C PRO A 172 -0.68 -10.44 -14.95
N GLY A 173 0.41 -11.16 -14.64
CA GLY A 173 0.48 -12.08 -13.50
C GLY A 173 0.41 -11.36 -12.15
N ASN A 174 1.16 -10.27 -12.01
CA ASN A 174 1.15 -9.46 -10.79
C ASN A 174 -0.18 -8.70 -10.65
N TRP A 175 -0.73 -8.18 -11.76
CA TRP A 175 -2.06 -7.55 -11.77
C TRP A 175 -3.14 -8.49 -11.24
N ALA A 176 -3.15 -9.72 -11.75
CA ALA A 176 -4.04 -10.78 -11.32
C ALA A 176 -3.92 -11.10 -9.81
N ALA A 177 -2.69 -11.21 -9.30
CA ALA A 177 -2.43 -11.49 -7.90
C ALA A 177 -2.86 -10.31 -6.99
N LEU A 178 -2.59 -9.08 -7.42
CA LEU A 178 -2.91 -7.86 -6.71
C LEU A 178 -4.43 -7.67 -6.59
N LEU A 179 -5.17 -7.80 -7.69
CA LEU A 179 -6.63 -7.76 -7.67
C LEU A 179 -7.22 -8.86 -6.78
N ASN A 180 -6.66 -10.07 -6.80
CA ASN A 180 -7.12 -11.16 -5.93
C ASN A 180 -6.95 -10.80 -4.45
N LYS A 181 -5.78 -10.26 -4.09
CA LYS A 181 -5.45 -9.83 -2.73
C LYS A 181 -6.39 -8.73 -2.26
N ILE A 182 -6.61 -7.69 -3.06
CA ILE A 182 -7.50 -6.57 -2.71
C ILE A 182 -8.97 -7.01 -2.65
N ALA A 183 -9.43 -7.85 -3.59
CA ALA A 183 -10.78 -8.40 -3.56
C ALA A 183 -11.06 -9.20 -2.28
N SER A 184 -10.06 -9.89 -1.73
CA SER A 184 -10.21 -10.67 -0.48
C SER A 184 -10.24 -9.82 0.80
N ARG A 185 -9.84 -8.54 0.76
CA ARG A 185 -9.86 -7.63 1.93
C ARG A 185 -11.29 -7.19 2.20
N LEU A 186 -11.77 -7.28 3.44
CA LEU A 186 -13.15 -6.93 3.80
C LEU A 186 -13.28 -5.57 4.48
N THR A 187 -12.39 -4.64 4.10
CA THR A 187 -12.41 -3.27 4.61
C THR A 187 -12.98 -2.33 3.55
N GLU A 188 -13.49 -1.19 4.01
CA GLU A 188 -14.02 -0.13 3.14
C GLU A 188 -12.90 0.41 2.23
N GLU A 189 -11.69 0.55 2.76
CA GLU A 189 -10.55 0.99 1.98
C GLU A 189 -10.17 -0.02 0.90
N GLY A 190 -10.31 -1.32 1.19
CA GLY A 190 -10.15 -2.36 0.19
C GLY A 190 -11.26 -2.36 -0.88
N GLU A 191 -12.46 -1.86 -0.57
CA GLU A 191 -13.54 -1.65 -1.57
C GLU A 191 -13.17 -0.49 -2.49
N THR A 192 -12.78 0.65 -1.92
CA THR A 192 -12.35 1.85 -2.66
C THR A 192 -11.11 1.58 -3.52
N MET A 193 -10.12 0.85 -2.98
CA MET A 193 -8.94 0.44 -3.74
C MET A 193 -9.32 -0.51 -4.89
N LEU A 194 -10.22 -1.48 -4.65
CA LEU A 194 -10.68 -2.36 -5.73
C LEU A 194 -11.38 -1.57 -6.84
N GLN A 195 -12.23 -0.61 -6.46
CA GLN A 195 -12.89 0.29 -7.40
C GLN A 195 -11.87 1.09 -8.22
N GLU A 196 -10.81 1.60 -7.59
CA GLU A 196 -9.73 2.32 -8.28
C GLU A 196 -8.92 1.43 -9.23
N LEU A 197 -8.70 0.16 -8.89
CA LEU A 197 -7.96 -0.77 -9.76
C LEU A 197 -8.79 -1.28 -10.94
N ILE A 198 -10.11 -1.30 -10.80
CA ILE A 198 -11.05 -1.73 -11.83
C ILE A 198 -11.61 -0.52 -12.61
N SER A 199 -11.39 0.71 -12.15
CA SER A 199 -11.86 1.92 -12.82
C SER A 199 -11.21 2.05 -14.20
N VAL A 200 -12.08 2.21 -15.20
CA VAL A 200 -11.74 2.10 -16.61
C VAL A 200 -11.46 3.48 -17.15
N ASP A 201 -10.21 3.89 -17.08
CA ASP A 201 -9.71 4.93 -17.98
C ASP A 201 -9.25 4.33 -19.33
N GLU A 202 -9.05 3.01 -19.43
CA GLU A 202 -8.51 2.36 -20.64
C GLU A 202 -9.21 1.06 -21.06
N GLY A 203 -10.53 1.03 -21.25
CA GLY A 203 -11.21 -0.06 -21.97
C GLY A 203 -10.98 -1.53 -21.51
N VAL A 204 -10.29 -1.78 -20.38
CA VAL A 204 -9.92 -3.14 -19.95
C VAL A 204 -11.16 -3.82 -19.38
N ILE A 205 -11.75 -4.69 -20.20
CA ILE A 205 -12.82 -5.59 -19.77
C ILE A 205 -12.17 -6.75 -19.02
N ILE A 206 -12.51 -6.91 -17.74
CA ILE A 206 -12.14 -8.11 -16.99
C ILE A 206 -12.88 -9.29 -17.61
N GLY A 207 -12.13 -10.27 -18.12
CA GLY A 207 -12.69 -11.49 -18.71
C GLY A 207 -13.52 -12.29 -17.71
N HIS A 208 -14.42 -13.15 -18.21
CA HIS A 208 -15.30 -13.95 -17.37
C HIS A 208 -14.55 -14.83 -16.37
N PHE A 209 -13.41 -15.41 -16.78
CA PHE A 209 -12.57 -16.24 -15.92
C PHE A 209 -11.96 -15.45 -14.76
N GLU A 210 -11.41 -14.27 -15.05
CA GLU A 210 -10.83 -13.35 -14.07
C GLU A 210 -11.90 -12.88 -13.09
N SER A 211 -13.07 -12.48 -13.58
CA SER A 211 -14.21 -12.08 -12.75
C SER A 211 -14.63 -13.20 -11.79
N ALA A 212 -14.73 -14.44 -12.29
CA ALA A 212 -15.05 -15.60 -11.47
C ALA A 212 -13.98 -15.87 -10.39
N ARG A 213 -12.71 -15.67 -10.74
CA ARG A 213 -11.60 -15.80 -9.79
C ARG A 213 -11.65 -14.72 -8.70
N LEU A 214 -12.01 -13.48 -9.05
CA LEU A 214 -12.12 -12.38 -8.10
C LEU A 214 -13.34 -12.54 -7.17
N VAL A 215 -14.50 -12.91 -7.69
CA VAL A 215 -15.68 -13.22 -6.85
C VAL A 215 -15.37 -14.35 -5.87
N ARG A 216 -14.69 -15.40 -6.32
CA ARG A 216 -14.21 -16.47 -5.42
C ARG A 216 -13.24 -15.95 -4.36
N ALA A 217 -12.41 -14.96 -4.68
CA ALA A 217 -11.49 -14.35 -3.72
C ALA A 217 -12.24 -13.55 -2.63
N VAL A 218 -13.30 -12.82 -3.01
CA VAL A 218 -14.19 -12.13 -2.05
C VAL A 218 -14.78 -13.14 -1.06
N VAL A 219 -15.39 -14.23 -1.57
CA VAL A 219 -15.99 -15.26 -0.72
C VAL A 219 -14.95 -15.90 0.20
N ARG A 220 -13.80 -16.32 -0.35
CA ARG A 220 -12.71 -16.92 0.43
C ARG A 220 -12.13 -15.98 1.47
N GLY A 221 -12.12 -14.69 1.20
CA GLY A 221 -11.73 -13.66 2.16
C GLY A 221 -12.68 -13.60 3.34
N LEU A 222 -13.99 -13.71 3.10
CA LEU A 222 -15.05 -13.59 4.12
C LEU A 222 -15.18 -14.81 5.05
N VAL A 223 -15.07 -16.03 4.52
CA VAL A 223 -15.34 -17.26 5.29
C VAL A 223 -14.56 -17.36 6.61
N PRO A 224 -13.24 -17.12 6.68
CA PRO A 224 -12.48 -17.24 7.93
C PRO A 224 -12.94 -16.25 9.02
N PHE A 225 -13.39 -15.06 8.63
CA PHE A 225 -13.88 -14.05 9.59
C PHE A 225 -15.24 -14.46 10.16
N VAL A 226 -16.15 -14.98 9.32
CA VAL A 226 -17.43 -15.53 9.79
C VAL A 226 -17.19 -16.62 10.81
N GLN A 227 -16.29 -17.56 10.52
CA GLN A 227 -15.93 -18.64 11.45
C GLN A 227 -15.28 -18.14 12.75
N ALA A 228 -14.59 -16.99 12.70
CA ALA A 228 -14.00 -16.38 13.89
C ALA A 228 -15.07 -15.68 14.75
N GLU A 229 -16.01 -14.97 14.13
CA GLU A 229 -17.13 -14.34 14.84
C GLU A 229 -18.12 -15.38 15.41
N GLU A 230 -18.40 -16.46 14.68
CA GLU A 230 -19.20 -17.59 15.18
C GLU A 230 -18.56 -18.22 16.44
N ARG A 231 -17.23 -18.36 16.46
CA ARG A 231 -16.50 -18.82 17.65
C ARG A 231 -16.59 -17.85 18.83
N LYS A 232 -16.60 -16.54 18.58
CA LYS A 232 -16.81 -15.54 19.65
C LYS A 232 -18.22 -15.62 20.21
N ARG A 233 -19.22 -15.83 19.35
CA ARG A 233 -20.59 -16.09 19.79
C ARG A 233 -20.68 -17.36 20.63
N ASP A 234 -20.10 -18.46 20.19
CA ASP A 234 -20.09 -19.73 20.94
C ASP A 234 -19.42 -19.59 22.31
N ALA A 235 -18.44 -18.69 22.43
CA ALA A 235 -17.78 -18.34 23.68
C ALA A 235 -18.57 -17.31 24.55
N GLY A 236 -19.75 -16.87 24.10
CA GLY A 236 -20.57 -15.89 24.80
C GLY A 236 -20.05 -14.45 24.78
N ILE A 237 -19.07 -14.13 23.93
CA ILE A 237 -18.47 -12.79 23.80
C ILE A 237 -19.37 -11.86 22.97
N LEU A 238 -20.20 -12.43 22.11
CA LEU A 238 -21.01 -11.74 21.12
C LEU A 238 -22.40 -12.38 21.05
N THR A 239 -23.46 -11.59 20.95
CA THR A 239 -24.83 -12.12 20.86
C THR A 239 -25.14 -12.63 19.45
N GLU A 240 -26.20 -13.44 19.29
CA GLU A 240 -26.64 -13.86 17.95
C GLU A 240 -27.10 -12.67 17.10
N ASP A 241 -27.74 -11.66 17.70
CA ASP A 241 -28.19 -10.45 17.00
C ASP A 241 -26.99 -9.62 16.50
N ASP A 242 -25.95 -9.48 17.32
CA ASP A 242 -24.70 -8.81 16.93
C ASP A 242 -24.00 -9.56 15.79
N LEU A 243 -24.02 -10.90 15.82
CA LEU A 243 -23.46 -11.74 14.76
C LEU A 243 -24.22 -11.52 13.46
N LEU A 244 -25.55 -11.53 13.50
CA LEU A 244 -26.40 -11.32 12.34
C LEU A 244 -26.20 -9.93 11.74
N ALA A 245 -26.17 -8.88 12.57
CA ALA A 245 -25.91 -7.51 12.12
C ALA A 245 -24.52 -7.37 11.47
N TRP A 246 -23.49 -7.95 12.08
CA TRP A 246 -22.15 -7.97 11.52
C TRP A 246 -22.11 -8.73 10.19
N LYS A 247 -22.71 -9.94 10.13
CA LYS A 247 -22.78 -10.76 8.91
C LYS A 247 -23.47 -10.02 7.78
N HIS A 248 -24.62 -9.38 8.03
CA HIS A 248 -25.31 -8.59 7.01
C HIS A 248 -24.45 -7.44 6.47
N THR A 249 -23.73 -6.73 7.34
CA THR A 249 -22.82 -5.66 6.93
C THR A 249 -21.69 -6.20 6.03
N GLN A 250 -21.12 -7.36 6.36
CA GLN A 250 -20.07 -7.96 5.55
C GLN A 250 -20.60 -8.55 4.23
N GLU A 251 -21.80 -9.14 4.24
CA GLU A 251 -22.47 -9.59 3.02
C GLU A 251 -22.74 -8.42 2.07
N ASP A 252 -23.23 -7.28 2.58
CA ASP A 252 -23.46 -6.09 1.77
C ASP A 252 -22.17 -5.60 1.10
N ARG A 253 -21.06 -5.54 1.85
CA ARG A 253 -19.73 -5.21 1.30
C ARG A 253 -19.29 -6.21 0.24
N ALA A 254 -19.42 -7.50 0.51
CA ALA A 254 -19.05 -8.56 -0.43
C ALA A 254 -19.89 -8.49 -1.72
N ILE A 255 -21.19 -8.24 -1.61
CA ILE A 255 -22.10 -8.07 -2.74
C ILE A 255 -21.69 -6.85 -3.58
N ARG A 256 -21.40 -5.70 -2.95
CA ARG A 256 -20.91 -4.51 -3.68
C ARG A 256 -19.59 -4.77 -4.40
N LYS A 257 -18.65 -5.49 -3.79
CA LYS A 257 -17.40 -5.90 -4.47
C LYS A 257 -17.65 -6.82 -5.66
N CYS A 258 -18.55 -7.79 -5.52
CA CYS A 258 -18.94 -8.65 -6.64
C CYS A 258 -19.59 -7.82 -7.76
N ALA A 259 -20.43 -6.84 -7.40
CA ALA A 259 -21.03 -5.90 -8.34
C ALA A 259 -19.97 -5.09 -9.12
N LEU A 260 -18.97 -4.55 -8.41
CA LEU A 260 -17.85 -3.82 -8.98
C LEU A 260 -17.04 -4.68 -9.97
N VAL A 261 -16.69 -5.91 -9.58
CA VAL A 261 -15.96 -6.86 -10.42
C VAL A 261 -16.71 -7.19 -11.70
N LEU A 262 -18.04 -7.34 -11.60
CA LEU A 262 -18.91 -7.72 -12.70
C LEU A 262 -19.46 -6.54 -13.49
N ARG A 263 -19.18 -5.30 -13.03
CA ARG A 263 -19.63 -4.05 -13.62
C ARG A 263 -21.17 -3.96 -13.72
N VAL A 264 -21.86 -4.49 -12.71
CA VAL A 264 -23.33 -4.46 -12.61
C VAL A 264 -23.77 -3.59 -11.43
N SER A 265 -25.01 -3.09 -11.47
CA SER A 265 -25.59 -2.37 -10.33
C SER A 265 -25.74 -3.31 -9.12
N TRP A 266 -25.20 -2.92 -7.96
CA TRP A 266 -25.35 -3.70 -6.72
C TRP A 266 -26.81 -3.83 -6.27
N ARG A 267 -27.68 -2.88 -6.64
CA ARG A 267 -29.12 -2.94 -6.36
C ARG A 267 -29.79 -4.04 -7.17
N ALA A 268 -29.37 -4.26 -8.41
CA ALA A 268 -29.85 -5.38 -9.23
C ALA A 268 -29.44 -6.73 -8.61
N LEU A 269 -28.26 -6.79 -8.00
CA LEU A 269 -27.74 -7.98 -7.30
C LEU A 269 -28.46 -8.31 -5.98
N ALA A 270 -28.85 -7.30 -5.22
CA ALA A 270 -29.45 -7.47 -3.90
C ALA A 270 -30.95 -7.83 -3.96
N ILE A 271 -31.66 -7.44 -5.02
CA ILE A 271 -33.12 -7.60 -5.10
C ILE A 271 -33.52 -8.96 -5.71
N GLY A 272 -32.60 -9.68 -6.36
CA GLY A 272 -32.87 -11.04 -6.87
C GLY A 272 -34.04 -11.14 -7.85
N SER A 273 -34.56 -10.01 -8.33
CA SER A 273 -35.85 -9.94 -9.01
C SER A 273 -35.75 -9.92 -10.53
N HIS A 274 -34.55 -9.79 -11.11
CA HIS A 274 -34.33 -9.93 -12.54
C HIS A 274 -32.98 -10.63 -12.81
N PRO A 275 -32.93 -11.67 -13.65
CA PRO A 275 -31.67 -12.23 -14.14
C PRO A 275 -30.92 -11.13 -14.89
N ILE A 276 -29.68 -10.80 -14.48
CA ILE A 276 -28.83 -9.74 -15.06
C ILE A 276 -28.25 -10.19 -16.43
N SER A 277 -28.97 -11.05 -17.13
CA SER A 277 -28.51 -11.68 -18.38
C SER A 277 -28.54 -10.76 -19.60
N GLU A 278 -29.03 -9.52 -19.45
CA GLU A 278 -29.14 -8.55 -20.55
C GLU A 278 -27.92 -7.62 -20.66
N ASP A 279 -27.22 -7.30 -19.56
CA ASP A 279 -26.02 -6.44 -19.57
C ASP A 279 -24.70 -7.23 -19.60
N ILE A 280 -24.74 -8.51 -19.24
CA ILE A 280 -23.62 -9.43 -19.51
C ILE A 280 -23.78 -9.82 -20.96
N VAL A 281 -22.93 -9.29 -21.85
CA VAL A 281 -22.85 -9.69 -23.27
C VAL A 281 -22.98 -11.21 -23.35
N ARG A 282 -24.16 -11.71 -23.75
CA ARG A 282 -24.37 -13.13 -23.95
C ARG A 282 -23.44 -13.53 -25.10
N PRO A 283 -22.46 -14.42 -24.87
CA PRO A 283 -21.57 -14.83 -25.94
C PRO A 283 -22.42 -15.52 -27.01
N SER A 284 -22.18 -15.13 -28.26
CA SER A 284 -22.80 -15.74 -29.43
C SER A 284 -22.46 -17.22 -29.49
N THR A 285 -23.41 -18.07 -29.06
CA THR A 285 -23.63 -19.49 -29.41
C THR A 285 -22.47 -20.51 -29.39
N GLU A 286 -21.25 -20.14 -29.03
CA GLU A 286 -20.15 -21.08 -28.77
C GLU A 286 -19.71 -20.92 -27.31
N LEU A 287 -20.09 -21.90 -26.49
CA LEU A 287 -19.70 -22.00 -25.10
C LEU A 287 -18.19 -22.28 -25.05
N THR A 288 -17.38 -21.22 -24.99
CA THR A 288 -15.93 -21.36 -24.90
C THR A 288 -15.56 -22.06 -23.59
N THR A 289 -14.45 -22.83 -23.60
CA THR A 289 -13.93 -23.51 -22.41
C THR A 289 -13.77 -22.56 -21.21
N ASP A 290 -13.40 -21.31 -21.46
CA ASP A 290 -13.24 -20.28 -20.43
C ASP A 290 -14.56 -19.89 -19.75
N LEU A 291 -15.66 -19.84 -20.50
CA LEU A 291 -16.98 -19.57 -19.95
C LEU A 291 -17.47 -20.72 -19.08
N ALA A 292 -17.30 -21.97 -19.52
CA ALA A 292 -17.65 -23.14 -18.72
C ALA A 292 -16.86 -23.18 -17.39
N ILE A 293 -15.56 -22.87 -17.44
CA ILE A 293 -14.72 -22.78 -16.26
C ILE A 293 -15.15 -21.62 -15.35
N ALA A 294 -15.51 -20.47 -15.92
CA ALA A 294 -16.04 -19.33 -15.16
C ALA A 294 -17.32 -19.71 -14.41
N VAL A 295 -18.30 -20.31 -15.08
CA VAL A 295 -19.56 -20.79 -14.47
C VAL A 295 -19.28 -21.78 -13.34
N GLN A 296 -18.37 -22.74 -13.55
CA GLN A 296 -18.00 -23.68 -12.49
C GLN A 296 -17.40 -22.97 -11.26
N LYS A 297 -16.59 -21.92 -11.46
CA LYS A 297 -16.00 -21.14 -10.36
C LYS A 297 -17.05 -20.31 -9.63
N PHE A 298 -18.02 -19.73 -10.33
CA PHE A 298 -19.13 -18.99 -9.71
C PHE A 298 -20.03 -19.91 -8.88
N ASN A 299 -20.39 -21.08 -9.41
CA ASN A 299 -21.15 -22.08 -8.66
C ASN A 299 -20.40 -22.50 -7.39
N LYS A 300 -19.11 -22.82 -7.50
CA LYS A 300 -18.26 -23.12 -6.33
C LYS A 300 -18.20 -21.98 -5.32
N ALA A 301 -18.20 -20.71 -5.78
CA ALA A 301 -18.22 -19.56 -4.90
C ALA A 301 -19.56 -19.42 -4.16
N SER A 302 -20.69 -19.60 -4.87
CA SER A 302 -22.03 -19.63 -4.28
C SER A 302 -22.17 -20.76 -3.25
N ASP A 303 -21.74 -21.98 -3.59
CA ASP A 303 -21.77 -23.14 -2.69
C ASP A 303 -20.92 -22.89 -1.43
N THR A 304 -19.73 -22.30 -1.60
CA THR A 304 -18.84 -21.97 -0.48
C THR A 304 -19.50 -20.94 0.45
N ALA A 305 -20.15 -19.91 -0.10
CA ALA A 305 -20.89 -18.92 0.67
C ALA A 305 -22.09 -19.56 1.40
N HIS A 306 -22.82 -20.46 0.74
CA HIS A 306 -23.93 -21.18 1.32
C HIS A 306 -23.50 -22.05 2.51
N ILE A 307 -22.43 -22.84 2.35
CA ILE A 307 -21.85 -23.67 3.42
C ILE A 307 -21.41 -22.80 4.61
N ALA A 308 -20.89 -21.61 4.37
CA ALA A 308 -20.51 -20.64 5.40
C ALA A 308 -21.70 -19.82 5.97
N ARG A 309 -22.94 -20.21 5.66
CA ARG A 309 -24.18 -19.53 6.12
C ARG A 309 -24.23 -18.05 5.73
N LEU A 310 -23.73 -17.72 4.54
CA LEU A 310 -23.78 -16.40 3.90
C LEU A 310 -24.85 -16.42 2.79
N GLN A 311 -26.11 -16.56 3.20
CA GLN A 311 -27.23 -16.84 2.29
C GLN A 311 -27.48 -15.71 1.30
N ARG A 312 -27.34 -14.44 1.70
CA ARG A 312 -27.56 -13.28 0.82
C ARG A 312 -26.47 -13.23 -0.25
N LEU A 313 -25.22 -13.43 0.15
CA LEU A 313 -24.10 -13.48 -0.79
C LEU A 313 -24.20 -14.67 -1.76
N ALA A 314 -24.54 -15.86 -1.25
CA ALA A 314 -24.71 -17.05 -2.09
C ALA A 314 -25.80 -16.85 -3.15
N SER A 315 -26.94 -16.26 -2.76
CA SER A 315 -28.04 -15.92 -3.66
C SER A 315 -27.63 -14.89 -4.70
N ALA A 316 -26.97 -13.81 -4.28
CA ALA A 316 -26.49 -12.75 -5.18
C ALA A 316 -25.52 -13.30 -6.23
N ILE A 317 -24.59 -14.19 -5.84
CA ILE A 317 -23.66 -14.85 -6.78
C ILE A 317 -24.42 -15.74 -7.77
N LYS A 318 -25.45 -16.47 -7.31
CA LYS A 318 -26.22 -17.38 -8.16
C LYS A 318 -27.09 -16.64 -9.19
N CYS A 319 -27.68 -15.50 -8.80
CA CYS A 319 -28.54 -14.70 -9.69
C CYS A 319 -27.79 -14.04 -10.87
N LEU A 320 -26.46 -14.01 -10.83
CA LEU A 320 -25.63 -13.47 -11.90
C LEU A 320 -25.49 -14.39 -13.12
N PHE A 321 -25.90 -15.66 -13.02
CA PHE A 321 -25.68 -16.69 -14.04
C PHE A 321 -26.93 -17.49 -14.43
N LEU A 322 -28.08 -17.15 -13.85
CA LEU A 322 -29.41 -17.59 -14.29
C LEU A 322 -29.98 -16.55 -15.25
#